data_AF-A0A6G2V4J9-F1
#
_entry.id   AF-A0A6G2V4J9-F1
#
_cell.length_a   1.000
_cell.length_b   1.000
_cell.length_c   1.000
_cell.angle_alpha   90.00
_cell.angle_beta   90.00
_cell.angle_gamma   90.00
#
_symmetry.space_group_name_H-M   'P 1'
#
loop_
_entity.id
_entity.type
_entity.pdbx_description
1 polymer ?
#
loop_
_entity_poly.entity_id
_entity_poly.type
_entity_poly.pdbx_seq_one_letter_code
_entity_poly.pdbx_strand_id
1 'polypeptide(L)'
;MMLLTIAERYAEGRIDELLDADDLAGVTPAVPRERLRGLVVGLAVVTVMAGAGFLGLPDAALIPLLPLVVIFLVAVVNRGRIPTPGQLTDLIIPR
;
A
#
# COMPACT_ATOMS: atom_id res chain seq x y z
N MET A 1 5.57 14.27 27.54
CA MET A 1 4.10 14.25 27.57
C MET A 1 3.51 13.68 26.28
N MET A 2 3.89 14.18 25.11
CA MET A 2 3.37 13.70 23.81
C MET A 2 3.40 12.17 23.59
N LEU A 3 4.52 11.50 23.93
CA LEU A 3 4.60 10.02 23.81
C LEU A 3 3.68 9.27 24.78
N LEU A 4 3.39 9.85 25.95
CA LEU A 4 2.46 9.30 26.92
C LEU A 4 1.03 9.39 26.39
N THR A 5 0.65 10.54 25.83
CA THR A 5 -0.65 10.78 25.18
C THR A 5 -0.91 9.80 24.04
N ILE A 6 0.10 9.56 23.20
CA ILE A 6 0.02 8.56 22.11
C ILE A 6 -0.21 7.16 22.68
N ALA A 7 0.53 6.76 23.72
CA ALA A 7 0.42 5.44 24.32
C ALA A 7 -0.95 5.21 24.99
N GLU A 8 -1.47 6.21 25.68
CA GLU A 8 -2.77 6.17 26.36
C GLU A 8 -3.92 6.08 25.35
N ARG A 9 -3.94 6.94 24.33
CA ARG A 9 -4.96 6.89 23.27
C ARG A 9 -4.87 5.60 22.43
N TYR A 10 -3.67 5.06 22.23
CA TYR A 10 -3.52 3.75 21.59
C TYR A 10 -4.11 2.62 22.46
N ALA A 11 -3.92 2.67 23.78
CA ALA A 11 -4.52 1.71 24.72
C ALA A 11 -6.06 1.83 24.79
N GLU A 12 -6.59 3.04 24.58
CA GLU A 12 -8.03 3.31 24.45
C GLU A 12 -8.62 2.90 23.08
N GLY A 13 -7.78 2.48 22.13
CA GLY A 13 -8.19 2.10 20.77
C GLY A 13 -8.44 3.28 19.83
N ARG A 14 -8.04 4.50 20.22
CA ARG A 14 -8.16 5.73 19.40
C ARG A 14 -6.98 5.87 18.44
N ILE A 15 -6.97 5.02 17.41
CA ILE A 15 -5.85 4.89 16.46
C ILE A 15 -5.75 6.06 15.46
N ASP A 16 -6.87 6.72 15.16
CA ASP A 16 -6.94 7.83 14.20
C ASP A 16 -6.82 9.22 14.85
N GLU A 17 -6.76 9.28 16.18
CA GLU A 17 -6.88 10.52 16.95
C GLU A 17 -5.85 10.58 18.09
N LEU A 18 -4.62 10.17 17.79
CA LEU A 18 -3.53 10.02 18.76
C LEU A 18 -3.01 11.35 19.34
N LEU A 19 -3.23 12.46 18.65
CA LEU A 19 -2.76 13.80 19.00
C LEU A 19 -3.87 14.82 18.76
N ASP A 20 -3.85 15.92 19.51
CA ASP A 20 -4.83 16.99 19.35
C ASP A 20 -4.47 17.89 18.17
N ALA A 21 -5.45 18.67 17.68
CA ALA A 21 -5.26 19.55 16.53
C ALA A 21 -4.13 20.58 16.74
N ASP A 22 -3.95 21.02 17.99
CA ASP A 22 -2.89 21.95 18.39
C ASP A 22 -1.49 21.30 18.29
N ASP A 23 -1.38 19.99 18.57
CA ASP A 23 -0.13 19.23 18.44
C ASP A 23 0.25 18.98 16.98
N LEU A 24 -0.71 19.10 16.05
CA LEU A 24 -0.51 18.95 14.60
C LEU A 24 -0.29 20.30 13.90
N ALA A 25 -0.30 21.42 14.63
CA ALA A 25 -0.12 22.75 14.08
C ALA A 25 1.24 22.89 13.37
N GLY A 26 1.21 23.25 12.08
CA GLY A 26 2.40 23.42 11.25
C GLY A 26 2.98 22.12 10.65
N VAL A 27 2.38 20.97 10.94
CA VAL A 27 2.77 19.69 10.32
C VAL A 27 2.12 19.58 8.95
N THR A 28 2.90 19.22 7.93
CA THR A 28 2.37 19.00 6.58
C THR A 28 1.63 17.66 6.55
N PRO A 29 0.34 17.61 6.13
CA PRO A 29 -0.39 16.36 6.03
C PRO A 29 0.33 15.39 5.10
N ALA A 30 0.49 14.14 5.53
CA ALA A 30 0.98 13.09 4.64
C ALA A 30 -0.07 12.84 3.56
N VAL A 31 0.27 13.09 2.29
CA VAL A 31 -0.64 12.78 1.18
C VAL A 31 -0.72 11.25 1.05
N PRO A 32 -1.91 10.64 1.16
CA PRO A 32 -2.06 9.19 1.04
C PRO A 32 -1.80 8.76 -0.40
N ARG A 33 -0.55 8.35 -0.68
CA ARG A 33 -0.14 7.84 -2.01
C ARG A 33 -0.42 6.36 -2.18
N GLU A 34 -1.07 5.71 -1.21
CA GLU A 34 -1.31 4.26 -1.21
C GLU A 34 -2.18 3.83 -2.39
N ARG A 35 -3.23 4.60 -2.70
CA ARG A 35 -4.09 4.36 -3.88
C ARG A 35 -3.33 4.50 -5.19
N LEU A 36 -2.52 5.54 -5.29
CA LEU A 36 -1.70 5.76 -6.48
C LEU A 36 -0.68 4.63 -6.66
N ARG A 37 -0.06 4.17 -5.58
CA ARG A 37 0.85 3.00 -5.61
C ARG A 37 0.13 1.74 -6.03
N GLY A 38 -1.06 1.47 -5.50
CA GLY A 38 -1.90 0.34 -5.90
C GLY A 38 -2.23 0.38 -7.40
N LEU A 39 -2.64 1.54 -7.91
CA LEU A 39 -2.91 1.75 -9.34
C LEU A 39 -1.66 1.50 -10.20
N VAL A 40 -0.51 2.03 -9.78
CA VAL A 40 0.78 1.83 -10.49
C VAL A 40 1.16 0.36 -10.52
N VAL A 41 1.01 -0.37 -9.40
CA VAL A 41 1.27 -1.82 -9.35
C VAL A 41 0.32 -2.55 -10.29
N GLY A 42 -0.99 -2.28 -10.24
CA GLY A 42 -1.98 -2.92 -11.11
C GLY A 42 -1.68 -2.72 -12.59
N LEU A 43 -1.42 -1.48 -13.01
CA LEU A 43 -1.08 -1.15 -14.40
C LEU A 43 0.23 -1.82 -14.84
N ALA A 44 1.24 -1.84 -13.97
CA ALA A 44 2.51 -2.49 -14.27
C ALA A 44 2.35 -4.00 -14.43
N VAL A 45 1.56 -4.67 -13.57
CA VAL A 45 1.27 -6.11 -13.70
C VAL A 45 0.59 -6.39 -15.04
N VAL A 46 -0.47 -5.64 -15.39
CA VAL A 46 -1.19 -5.82 -16.67
C VAL A 46 -0.24 -5.64 -17.85
N THR A 47 0.59 -4.60 -17.82
CA THR A 47 1.54 -4.31 -18.90
C THR A 47 2.57 -5.43 -19.07
N VAL A 48 3.12 -5.94 -17.97
CA VAL A 48 4.10 -7.05 -17.99
C VAL A 48 3.47 -8.33 -18.52
N MET A 49 2.28 -8.69 -18.03
CA MET A 49 1.59 -9.91 -18.46
C MET A 49 1.15 -9.85 -19.92
N ALA A 50 0.62 -8.71 -20.37
CA ALA A 50 0.27 -8.49 -21.76
C ALA A 50 1.51 -8.55 -22.66
N GLY A 51 2.63 -7.95 -22.22
CA GLY A 51 3.92 -8.03 -22.93
C GLY A 51 4.45 -9.46 -23.03
N ALA A 52 4.34 -10.24 -21.95
CA ALA A 52 4.73 -11.65 -21.95
C ALA A 52 3.91 -12.48 -22.95
N GLY A 53 2.59 -12.29 -22.97
CA GLY A 53 1.71 -12.94 -23.96
C GLY A 53 2.03 -12.52 -25.39
N PHE A 54 2.27 -11.22 -25.62
CA PHE A 54 2.67 -10.69 -26.93
C PHE A 54 4.01 -11.26 -27.42
N LEU A 55 4.95 -11.51 -26.51
CA LEU A 55 6.24 -12.16 -26.81
C LEU A 55 6.11 -13.68 -27.02
N GLY A 56 4.90 -14.24 -26.93
CA GLY A 56 4.64 -15.64 -27.23
C GLY A 56 4.88 -16.59 -26.06
N LEU A 57 4.87 -16.12 -24.81
CA LEU A 57 4.88 -17.05 -23.67
C LEU A 57 3.62 -17.92 -23.70
N PRO A 58 3.77 -19.24 -23.47
CA PRO A 58 2.61 -20.12 -23.39
C PRO A 58 1.79 -19.80 -22.13
N ASP A 59 0.46 -19.97 -22.21
CA ASP A 59 -0.46 -19.69 -21.10
C ASP A 59 -0.09 -20.43 -19.81
N ALA A 60 0.41 -21.67 -19.96
CA ALA A 60 0.89 -22.47 -18.84
C ALA A 60 2.05 -21.81 -18.06
N ALA A 61 2.86 -20.98 -18.71
CA ALA A 61 3.93 -20.21 -18.07
C ALA A 61 3.44 -18.88 -17.47
N LEU A 62 2.37 -18.30 -18.00
CA LEU A 62 1.79 -17.05 -17.47
C LEU A 62 1.18 -17.26 -16.07
N ILE A 63 0.58 -18.43 -15.82
CA ILE A 63 -0.04 -18.77 -14.53
C ILE A 63 0.94 -18.64 -13.36
N PRO A 64 2.12 -19.31 -13.35
CA PRO A 64 3.10 -19.14 -12.28
C PRO A 64 3.87 -17.81 -12.34
N LEU A 65 3.93 -17.16 -13.51
CA LEU A 65 4.61 -15.86 -13.65
C LEU A 65 3.86 -14.73 -12.95
N LEU A 66 2.53 -14.74 -12.99
CA LEU A 66 1.68 -13.70 -12.40
C LEU A 66 2.01 -13.40 -10.92
N PRO A 67 2.00 -14.37 -9.99
CA PRO A 67 2.31 -14.09 -8.59
C PRO A 67 3.75 -13.58 -8.40
N LEU A 68 4.72 -14.05 -9.19
CA LEU A 68 6.11 -13.56 -9.13
C LEU A 68 6.20 -12.08 -9.51
N VAL A 69 5.54 -11.69 -10.60
CA VAL A 69 5.49 -10.30 -11.06
C VAL A 69 4.79 -9.40 -10.04
N VAL A 70 3.68 -9.87 -9.47
CA VAL A 70 2.96 -9.12 -8.41
C VAL A 70 3.86 -8.89 -7.20
N ILE A 71 4.49 -9.94 -6.66
CA ILE A 71 5.38 -9.82 -5.49
C ILE A 71 6.54 -8.89 -5.79
N PHE A 72 7.18 -9.04 -6.95
CA PHE A 72 8.29 -8.20 -7.38
C PHE A 72 7.89 -6.72 -7.46
N LEU A 73 6.78 -6.41 -8.13
CA LEU A 73 6.31 -5.03 -8.30
C LEU A 73 5.86 -4.42 -6.97
N VAL A 74 5.19 -5.17 -6.10
CA VAL A 74 4.84 -4.71 -4.76
C VAL A 74 6.09 -4.37 -3.97
N ALA A 75 7.12 -5.23 -4.00
CA ALA A 75 8.38 -4.99 -3.31
C ALA A 75 9.12 -3.76 -3.86
N VAL A 76 9.20 -3.61 -5.18
CA VAL A 76 9.90 -2.49 -5.83
C VAL A 76 9.16 -1.16 -5.61
N VAL A 77 7.86 -1.11 -5.89
CA VAL A 77 7.05 0.14 -5.81
C VAL A 77 6.91 0.61 -4.36
N ASN A 78 6.85 -0.30 -3.40
CA ASN A 78 6.77 0.04 -1.98
C ASN A 78 8.13 0.12 -1.28
N ARG A 79 9.25 0.07 -2.02
CA ARG A 79 10.63 0.12 -1.47
C ARG A 79 10.85 -0.90 -0.34
N GLY A 80 10.39 -2.13 -0.53
CA GLY A 80 10.51 -3.22 0.44
C GLY A 80 9.48 -3.23 1.56
N ARG A 81 8.57 -2.24 1.64
CA ARG A 81 7.45 -2.28 2.60
C ARG A 81 6.30 -3.09 2.03
N ILE A 82 6.09 -4.30 2.55
CA ILE A 82 4.91 -5.09 2.18
C ILE A 82 3.67 -4.44 2.83
N PRO A 83 2.62 -4.12 2.05
CA PRO A 83 1.39 -3.55 2.60
C PRO A 83 0.79 -4.48 3.65
N THR A 84 0.35 -3.92 4.77
CA THR A 84 -0.38 -4.70 5.77
C THR A 84 -1.80 -5.01 5.27
N PRO A 85 -2.47 -6.04 5.80
CA PRO A 85 -3.86 -6.32 5.46
C PRO A 85 -4.80 -5.12 5.67
N GLY A 86 -4.55 -4.30 6.69
CA GLY A 86 -5.31 -3.07 6.98
C GLY A 86 -5.21 -2.04 5.85
N GLN A 87 -4.00 -1.83 5.32
CA GLN A 87 -3.79 -0.93 4.18
C GLN A 87 -4.47 -1.44 2.89
N LEU A 88 -4.55 -2.77 2.73
CA LEU A 88 -5.30 -3.36 1.61
C LEU A 88 -6.81 -3.13 1.76
N THR A 89 -7.35 -3.19 2.98
CA THR A 89 -8.77 -2.90 3.22
C THR A 89 -9.10 -1.41 3.03
N ASP A 90 -8.23 -0.49 3.44
CA ASP A 90 -8.43 0.95 3.27
C ASP A 90 -8.35 1.40 1.80
N LEU A 91 -7.63 0.63 0.98
CA LEU A 91 -7.63 0.81 -0.47
C LEU A 91 -9.01 0.54 -1.09
N ILE A 92 -9.75 -0.43 -0.56
CA ILE A 92 -11.04 -0.90 -1.09
C ILE A 92 -12.21 -0.14 -0.46
N ILE A 93 -12.14 0.14 0.84
CA ILE A 93 -13.18 0.81 1.62
C ILE A 93 -12.60 2.11 2.16
N PRO A 94 -12.87 3.27 1.51
CA PRO A 94 -12.54 4.57 2.07
C PRO A 94 -13.29 4.74 3.40
N ARG A 95 -12.57 4.95 4.50
CA ARG A 95 -13.15 5.55 5.72
C ARG A 95 -13.01 7.07 5.64
#